data_AF-A0A239MRC7-F1
#
_entry.id   AF-A0A239MRC7-F1
#
_cell.length_a   1.000
_cell.length_b   1.000
_cell.length_c   1.000
_cell.angle_alpha   90.00
_cell.angle_beta   90.00
_cell.angle_gamma   90.00
#
_symmetry.space_group_name_H-M   'P 1'
#
loop_
_entity.id
_entity.type
_entity.pdbx_description
1 polymer ?
#
loop_
_entity_poly.entity_id
_entity_poly.type
_entity_poly.pdbx_seq_one_letter_code
_entity_poly.pdbx_strand_id
1 'polypeptide(L)'
;MRTSATCPGSERSGGFTLLELLVVLALVAALGAIVMPSLLNMQEAWRRRVELQDIVHQLQTLGYRARLEAQQTLIGPAGVEPPRMLRLPDGWVLSAAEPVIYLANGACLGGLLQLRREEAIRELRLEPPQCLPEFDG
;
A
#
# COMPACT_ATOMS: atom_id res chain seq x y z
N MET A 1 24.10 -75.07 19.51
CA MET A 1 23.99 -74.91 18.05
C MET A 1 23.58 -73.47 17.74
N ARG A 2 24.47 -72.75 17.06
CA ARG A 2 24.34 -71.50 16.28
C ARG A 2 23.23 -70.49 16.64
N THR A 3 23.64 -69.43 17.32
CA THR A 3 23.01 -68.10 17.27
C THR A 3 23.35 -67.43 15.94
N SER A 4 22.34 -67.15 15.12
CA SER A 4 22.48 -66.36 13.90
C SER A 4 22.25 -64.89 14.24
N ALA A 5 23.31 -64.08 14.24
CA ALA A 5 23.20 -62.63 14.21
C ALA A 5 23.05 -62.19 12.75
N THR A 6 21.83 -61.85 12.35
CA THR A 6 21.56 -61.20 11.06
C THR A 6 21.79 -59.71 11.27
N CYS A 7 22.96 -59.18 10.88
CA CYS A 7 23.14 -57.74 10.74
C CYS A 7 22.36 -57.30 9.48
N PRO A 8 21.30 -56.47 9.58
CA PRO A 8 20.75 -55.84 8.39
C PRO A 8 21.85 -54.95 7.82
N GLY A 9 22.18 -55.18 6.54
CA GLY A 9 23.18 -54.41 5.83
C GLY A 9 22.90 -52.93 5.99
N SER A 10 23.91 -52.20 6.45
CA SER A 10 23.96 -50.75 6.38
C SER A 10 23.60 -50.34 4.94
N GLU A 11 22.39 -49.80 4.77
CA GLU A 11 22.07 -49.05 3.56
C GLU A 11 23.08 -47.91 3.49
N ARG A 12 23.89 -47.89 2.43
CA ARG A 12 24.85 -46.82 2.19
C ARG A 12 24.05 -45.53 2.05
N SER A 13 23.98 -44.75 3.13
CA SER A 13 23.49 -43.38 3.07
C SER A 13 24.40 -42.62 2.11
N GLY A 14 23.93 -42.38 0.89
CA GLY A 14 24.66 -41.60 -0.10
C GLY A 14 24.90 -40.21 0.45
N GLY A 15 26.17 -39.85 0.65
CA GLY A 15 26.56 -38.49 0.98
C GLY A 15 26.53 -37.60 -0.26
N PHE A 16 26.14 -36.35 -0.09
CA PHE A 16 26.21 -35.35 -1.15
C PHE A 16 27.66 -35.01 -1.47
N THR A 17 27.99 -34.89 -2.76
CA THR A 17 29.34 -34.44 -3.16
C THR A 17 29.46 -32.93 -3.06
N LEU A 18 30.69 -32.39 -2.90
CA LEU A 18 30.92 -30.94 -2.92
C LEU A 18 30.41 -30.28 -4.19
N LEU A 19 30.55 -30.98 -5.33
CA LEU A 19 30.08 -30.50 -6.63
C LEU A 19 28.55 -30.44 -6.67
N GLU A 20 27.86 -31.44 -6.13
CA GLU A 20 26.40 -31.49 -6.09
C GLU A 20 25.83 -30.33 -5.27
N LEU A 21 26.42 -30.04 -4.10
CA LEU A 21 26.00 -28.89 -3.30
C LEU A 21 26.25 -27.55 -3.99
N LEU A 22 27.37 -27.40 -4.70
CA LEU A 22 27.65 -26.19 -5.49
C LEU A 22 26.65 -26.02 -6.64
N VAL A 23 26.34 -27.09 -7.36
CA VAL A 23 25.36 -27.06 -8.45
C VAL A 23 23.98 -26.72 -7.91
N VAL A 24 23.55 -27.31 -6.79
CA VAL A 24 22.26 -27.00 -6.16
C VAL A 24 22.21 -25.53 -5.72
N LEU A 25 23.26 -25.02 -5.06
CA LEU A 25 23.31 -23.62 -4.65
C LEU A 25 23.26 -22.68 -5.88
N ALA A 26 23.99 -23.01 -6.95
CA ALA A 26 23.98 -22.23 -8.19
C ALA A 26 22.59 -22.23 -8.84
N LEU A 27 21.89 -23.38 -8.85
CA LEU A 27 20.53 -23.49 -9.36
C LEU A 27 19.54 -22.68 -8.49
N VAL A 28 19.64 -22.77 -7.16
CA VAL A 28 18.81 -21.98 -6.24
C VAL A 28 19.05 -20.48 -6.43
N ALA A 29 20.31 -20.06 -6.57
CA ALA A 29 20.65 -18.65 -6.83
C ALA A 29 20.10 -18.17 -8.18
N ALA A 30 20.20 -19.00 -9.23
CA ALA A 30 19.64 -18.69 -10.55
C ALA A 30 18.11 -18.54 -10.51
N LEU A 31 17.41 -19.44 -9.81
CA LEU A 31 15.97 -19.33 -9.59
C LEU A 31 15.60 -18.10 -8.76
N GLY A 32 16.38 -17.81 -7.71
CA GLY A 32 16.21 -16.63 -6.87
C GLY A 32 16.29 -15.32 -7.66
N ALA A 33 17.20 -15.23 -8.64
CA ALA A 33 17.33 -14.06 -9.51
C ALA A 33 16.06 -13.78 -10.34
N ILE A 34 15.32 -14.83 -10.72
CA ILE A 34 14.06 -14.70 -11.47
C ILE A 34 12.92 -14.25 -10.54
N VAL A 35 12.89 -14.74 -9.28
CA VAL A 35 11.80 -14.45 -8.33
C VAL A 35 11.96 -13.08 -7.67
N MET A 36 13.18 -12.62 -7.43
CA MET A 36 13.49 -11.35 -6.77
C MET A 36 12.73 -10.12 -7.32
N PRO A 37 12.67 -9.84 -8.64
CA PRO A 37 11.93 -8.69 -9.15
C PRO A 37 10.43 -8.72 -8.80
N SER A 38 9.82 -9.91 -8.72
CA SER A 38 8.40 -10.04 -8.36
C SER A 38 8.13 -9.61 -6.91
N LEU A 39 9.06 -9.91 -6.00
CA LEU A 39 8.99 -9.53 -4.58
C LEU A 39 9.07 -8.00 -4.42
N LEU A 40 9.95 -7.35 -5.19
CA LEU A 40 10.09 -5.88 -5.16
C LEU A 40 8.81 -5.20 -5.67
N ASN A 41 8.30 -5.64 -6.83
CA ASN A 41 7.05 -5.13 -7.40
C ASN A 41 5.85 -5.31 -6.45
N MET A 42 5.82 -6.43 -5.74
CA MET A 42 4.79 -6.70 -4.74
C MET A 42 4.88 -5.67 -3.60
N GLN A 43 6.06 -5.45 -3.01
CA GLN A 43 6.25 -4.46 -1.94
C GLN A 43 5.79 -3.05 -2.35
N GLU A 44 6.12 -2.62 -3.57
CA GLU A 44 5.68 -1.32 -4.10
C GLU A 44 4.16 -1.25 -4.27
N ALA A 45 3.53 -2.33 -4.73
CA ALA A 45 2.08 -2.42 -4.81
C ALA A 45 1.42 -2.34 -3.42
N TRP A 46 2.02 -2.96 -2.40
CA TRP A 46 1.56 -2.86 -1.01
C TRP A 46 1.69 -1.43 -0.48
N ARG A 47 2.85 -0.78 -0.66
CA ARG A 47 3.07 0.61 -0.22
C ARG A 47 2.03 1.56 -0.82
N ARG A 48 1.77 1.46 -2.13
CA ARG A 48 0.75 2.27 -2.83
C ARG A 48 -0.64 2.12 -2.22
N ARG A 49 -1.04 0.90 -1.83
CA ARG A 49 -2.34 0.66 -1.21
C ARG A 49 -2.43 1.27 0.18
N VAL A 50 -1.37 1.14 0.97
CA VAL A 50 -1.31 1.72 2.33
C VAL A 50 -1.36 3.25 2.27
N GLU A 51 -0.60 3.88 1.36
CA GLU A 51 -0.63 5.34 1.16
C GLU A 51 -2.03 5.83 0.75
N LEU A 52 -2.68 5.15 -0.20
CA LEU A 52 -4.05 5.47 -0.61
C LEU A 52 -5.04 5.35 0.56
N GLN A 53 -4.91 4.29 1.36
CA GLN A 53 -5.77 4.06 2.51
C GLN A 53 -5.59 5.16 3.57
N ASP A 54 -4.35 5.61 3.80
CA ASP A 54 -4.07 6.73 4.71
C ASP A 54 -4.71 8.03 4.21
N ILE A 55 -4.62 8.34 2.91
CA ILE A 55 -5.28 9.51 2.32
C ILE A 55 -6.81 9.44 2.53
N VAL A 56 -7.42 8.30 2.22
CA VAL A 56 -8.86 8.07 2.41
C VAL A 56 -9.26 8.28 3.88
N HIS A 57 -8.52 7.69 4.81
CA HIS A 57 -8.76 7.83 6.24
C HIS A 57 -8.60 9.28 6.71
N GLN A 58 -7.59 9.99 6.18
CA GLN A 58 -7.39 11.40 6.50
C GLN A 58 -8.55 12.28 6.00
N LEU A 59 -9.11 12.01 4.82
CA LEU A 59 -10.28 12.73 4.29
C LEU A 59 -11.53 12.49 5.15
N GLN A 60 -11.80 11.24 5.54
CA GLN A 60 -12.93 10.90 6.41
C GLN A 60 -12.84 11.57 7.79
N THR A 61 -11.63 11.74 8.32
CA THR A 61 -11.37 12.40 9.62
C THR A 61 -11.26 13.91 9.51
N LEU A 62 -11.26 14.49 8.29
CA LEU A 62 -11.07 15.92 8.07
C LEU A 62 -12.22 16.74 8.63
N GLY A 63 -13.46 16.27 8.50
CA GLY A 63 -14.63 16.94 9.11
C GLY A 63 -14.52 17.03 10.64
N TYR A 64 -14.06 15.96 11.29
CA TYR A 64 -13.81 15.98 12.73
C TYR A 64 -12.74 17.01 13.12
N ARG A 65 -11.64 17.09 12.35
CA ARG A 65 -10.57 18.09 12.57
C ARG A 65 -11.06 19.52 12.36
N ALA A 66 -11.80 19.79 11.29
CA ALA A 66 -12.39 21.11 11.02
C ALA A 66 -13.28 21.58 12.18
N ARG A 67 -14.03 20.65 12.81
CA ARG A 67 -14.83 20.92 14.00
C ARG A 67 -13.98 21.25 15.22
N LEU A 68 -12.93 20.48 15.49
CA LEU A 68 -12.06 20.71 16.66
C LEU A 68 -11.32 22.04 16.56
N GLU A 69 -10.87 22.42 15.37
CA GLU A 69 -10.19 23.71 15.13
C GLU A 69 -11.17 24.88 14.98
N ALA A 70 -12.49 24.61 14.96
CA ALA A 70 -13.54 25.59 14.68
C ALA A 70 -13.26 26.43 13.42
N GLN A 71 -12.66 25.79 12.41
CA GLN A 71 -12.17 26.44 11.20
C GLN A 71 -12.65 25.68 9.96
N GLN A 72 -13.08 26.41 8.94
CA GLN A 72 -13.40 25.83 7.64
C GLN A 72 -12.13 25.40 6.90
N THR A 73 -12.21 24.28 6.20
CA THR A 73 -11.16 23.79 5.30
C THR A 73 -11.73 23.68 3.89
N LEU A 74 -10.96 24.10 2.91
CA LEU A 74 -11.32 23.99 1.50
C LEU A 74 -10.28 23.16 0.76
N ILE A 75 -10.74 22.36 -0.20
CA ILE A 75 -9.89 21.64 -1.14
C ILE A 75 -10.19 22.20 -2.51
N GLY A 76 -9.27 22.97 -3.07
CA GLY A 76 -9.40 23.63 -4.38
C GLY A 76 -8.36 23.14 -5.39
N PRO A 77 -8.15 23.89 -6.48
CA PRO A 77 -7.21 23.50 -7.53
C PRO A 77 -5.75 23.51 -7.05
N ALA A 78 -5.42 24.36 -6.07
CA ALA A 78 -4.10 24.42 -5.44
C ALA A 78 -3.91 23.39 -4.31
N GLY A 79 -4.94 22.60 -4.00
CA GLY A 79 -4.94 21.63 -2.91
C GLY A 79 -5.69 22.12 -1.67
N VAL A 80 -5.22 21.69 -0.49
CA VAL A 80 -5.92 21.87 0.78
C VAL A 80 -5.51 23.17 1.46
N GLU A 81 -6.48 23.97 1.88
CA GLU A 81 -6.27 25.17 2.70
C GLU A 81 -7.07 25.11 4.02
N PRO A 82 -6.40 25.30 5.18
CA PRO A 82 -4.96 25.47 5.33
C PRO A 82 -4.18 24.13 5.14
N PRO A 83 -2.93 24.16 4.62
CA PRO A 83 -2.18 22.93 4.28
C PRO A 83 -1.95 21.96 5.45
N ARG A 84 -1.99 22.45 6.69
CA ARG A 84 -1.84 21.62 7.90
C ARG A 84 -2.99 20.63 8.13
N MET A 85 -4.14 20.86 7.52
CA MET A 85 -5.35 20.06 7.74
C MET A 85 -5.25 18.67 7.13
N LEU A 86 -4.44 18.49 6.09
CA LEU A 86 -4.26 17.22 5.40
C LEU A 86 -2.78 17.02 5.04
N ARG A 87 -2.21 15.87 5.37
CA ARG A 87 -0.82 15.56 5.03
C ARG A 87 -0.80 14.48 3.95
N LEU A 88 -0.47 14.88 2.73
CA LEU A 88 -0.33 13.95 1.61
C LEU A 88 1.06 13.28 1.67
N PRO A 89 1.16 11.96 1.40
CA PRO A 89 2.45 11.31 1.22
C PRO A 89 3.20 11.86 -0.01
N ASP A 90 4.51 11.64 -0.07
CA ASP A 90 5.35 12.16 -1.14
C ASP A 90 4.87 11.69 -2.53
N GLY A 91 4.85 12.63 -3.48
CA GLY A 91 4.44 12.36 -4.87
C GLY A 91 2.91 12.32 -5.09
N TRP A 92 2.10 12.43 -4.05
CA TRP A 92 0.64 12.58 -4.17
C TRP A 92 0.23 14.05 -4.22
N VAL A 93 -0.67 14.38 -5.14
CA VAL A 93 -1.28 15.69 -5.24
C VAL A 93 -2.80 15.53 -5.24
N LEU A 94 -3.46 16.25 -4.34
CA LEU A 94 -4.92 16.31 -4.27
C LEU A 94 -5.37 17.68 -4.79
N SER A 95 -6.35 17.71 -5.67
CA SER A 95 -6.93 18.93 -6.21
C SER A 95 -8.41 18.76 -6.46
N ALA A 96 -9.16 19.86 -6.47
CA ALA A 96 -10.57 19.88 -6.87
C ALA A 96 -10.79 21.01 -7.88
N ALA A 97 -11.50 20.74 -8.98
CA ALA A 97 -11.87 21.78 -9.94
C ALA A 97 -12.88 22.75 -9.32
N GLU A 98 -13.92 22.18 -8.69
CA GLU A 98 -14.86 22.89 -7.83
C GLU A 98 -14.45 22.71 -6.37
N PRO A 99 -14.30 23.79 -5.57
CA PRO A 99 -13.82 23.67 -4.20
C PRO A 99 -14.73 22.80 -3.33
N VAL A 100 -14.17 21.74 -2.75
CA VAL A 100 -14.86 20.94 -1.72
C VAL A 100 -14.68 21.60 -0.37
N ILE A 101 -15.78 21.87 0.32
CA ILE A 101 -15.80 22.63 1.57
C ILE A 101 -16.13 21.72 2.74
N TYR A 102 -15.27 21.75 3.75
CA TYR A 102 -15.49 21.23 5.08
C TYR A 102 -15.77 22.41 6.02
N LEU A 103 -16.97 22.47 6.55
CA LEU A 103 -17.43 23.55 7.42
C LEU A 103 -16.84 23.41 8.83
N ALA A 104 -16.74 24.53 9.55
CA ALA A 104 -16.25 24.59 10.93
C ALA A 104 -17.11 23.80 11.94
N ASN A 105 -18.32 23.37 11.57
CA ASN A 105 -19.15 22.49 12.40
C ASN A 105 -18.84 20.99 12.19
N GLY A 106 -17.98 20.67 11.22
CA GLY A 106 -17.54 19.35 10.82
C GLY A 106 -18.33 18.70 9.68
N ALA A 107 -19.33 19.39 9.12
CA ALA A 107 -20.05 18.90 7.96
C ALA A 107 -19.26 19.16 6.67
N CYS A 108 -19.25 18.19 5.77
CA CYS A 108 -18.68 18.32 4.44
C CYS A 108 -19.79 18.49 3.41
N LEU A 109 -19.57 19.38 2.43
CA LEU A 109 -20.56 19.65 1.37
C LEU A 109 -20.47 18.67 0.18
N GLY A 110 -19.47 17.79 0.19
CA GLY A 110 -19.24 16.84 -0.91
C GLY A 110 -18.64 17.51 -2.15
N GLY A 111 -18.41 16.69 -3.18
CA GLY A 111 -17.89 17.13 -4.47
C GLY A 111 -16.90 16.15 -5.09
N LEU A 112 -16.25 16.56 -6.16
CA LEU A 112 -15.30 15.74 -6.91
C LEU A 112 -13.87 16.17 -6.62
N LEU A 113 -13.05 15.20 -6.23
CA LEU A 113 -11.62 15.35 -6.03
C LEU A 113 -10.86 14.59 -7.10
N GLN A 114 -9.72 15.14 -7.48
CA GLN A 114 -8.73 14.50 -8.33
C GLN A 114 -7.49 14.20 -7.49
N LEU A 115 -7.13 12.92 -7.44
CA LEU A 115 -5.94 12.43 -6.79
C LEU A 115 -4.94 11.99 -7.85
N ARG A 116 -3.80 12.68 -7.90
CA ARG A 116 -2.75 12.45 -8.88
C ARG A 116 -1.49 11.92 -8.21
N ARG A 117 -0.87 10.90 -8.82
CA ARG A 117 0.46 10.41 -8.48
C ARG A 117 1.19 10.10 -9.77
N GLU A 118 2.29 10.81 -10.01
CA GLU A 118 3.03 10.76 -11.28
C GLU A 118 2.08 11.05 -12.47
N GLU A 119 1.86 10.07 -13.35
CA GLU A 119 0.95 10.15 -14.51
C GLU A 119 -0.44 9.57 -14.22
N ALA A 120 -0.63 8.87 -13.10
CA ALA A 120 -1.91 8.28 -12.74
C ALA A 120 -2.82 9.32 -12.09
N ILE A 121 -3.98 9.56 -12.68
CA ILE A 121 -5.05 10.39 -12.14
C ILE A 121 -6.22 9.49 -11.76
N ARG A 122 -6.76 9.67 -10.56
CA ARG A 122 -8.01 9.05 -10.11
C ARG A 122 -8.99 10.11 -9.66
N GLU A 123 -10.24 9.94 -10.02
CA GLU A 123 -11.33 10.77 -9.53
C GLU A 123 -11.99 10.10 -8.32
N LEU A 124 -12.27 10.91 -7.30
CA LEU A 124 -12.94 10.49 -6.07
C LEU A 124 -14.15 11.37 -5.86
N ARG A 125 -15.33 10.77 -5.76
CA ARG A 125 -16.55 11.46 -5.35
C ARG A 125 -16.66 11.41 -3.84
N LEU A 126 -16.87 12.57 -3.22
CA LEU A 126 -17.11 12.66 -1.79
C LEU A 126 -18.59 12.86 -1.51
N GLU A 127 -19.19 11.89 -0.84
CA GLU A 127 -20.61 11.93 -0.47
C GLU A 127 -20.82 12.70 0.84
N PRO A 128 -21.62 13.79 0.84
CA PRO A 128 -21.95 14.51 2.06
C PRO A 128 -22.83 13.65 2.99
N PRO A 129 -22.87 13.92 4.31
CA PRO A 129 -22.17 14.98 5.03
C PRO A 129 -20.81 14.56 5.62
N GLN A 130 -20.47 13.27 5.53
CA GLN A 130 -19.25 12.69 6.14
C GLN A 130 -18.07 12.62 5.16
N CYS A 131 -18.30 12.93 3.88
CA CYS A 131 -17.32 12.83 2.81
C CYS A 131 -16.63 11.47 2.76
N LEU A 132 -17.47 10.43 2.73
CA LEU A 132 -17.03 9.08 2.40
C LEU A 132 -16.58 9.09 0.92
N PRO A 133 -15.31 8.75 0.63
CA PRO A 133 -14.82 8.70 -0.73
C PRO A 133 -15.31 7.45 -1.45
N GLU A 134 -15.94 7.66 -2.60
CA GLU A 134 -16.27 6.64 -3.57
C GLU A 134 -15.37 6.79 -4.79
N PHE A 135 -14.74 5.69 -5.20
CA PHE A 135 -13.91 5.67 -6.41
C PHE A 135 -14.82 5.34 -7.59
N ASP A 136 -14.92 6.24 -8.57
CA ASP A 136 -15.51 5.86 -9.87
C ASP A 136 -14.52 4.86 -10.52
N GLY A 137 -15.02 3.64 -10.78
CA GLY A 137 -14.25 2.49 -11.25
C GLY A 137 -13.92 2.53 -12.73
#